data_AF-A0A7C7CYD5-F1
#
_entry.id   AF-A0A7C7CYD5-F1
#
_cell.length_a   1.000
_cell.length_b   1.000
_cell.length_c   1.000
_cell.angle_alpha   90.00
_cell.angle_beta   90.00
_cell.angle_gamma   90.00
#
_symmetry.space_group_name_H-M   'P 1'
#
loop_
_entity.id
_entity.type
_entity.pdbx_description
1 polymer ?
#
loop_
_entity_poly.entity_id
_entity_poly.type
_entity_poly.pdbx_seq_one_letter_code
_entity_poly.pdbx_strand_id
1 'polypeptide(L)'
;LTEEEKNDNFKLIDNIDIIDVSDINNIHMFIDSRLVVNIGDLYELNYRIRALKQIINKNIGEDEKGMLDFTAGDYPVFIPAE
;
A
#
# COMPACT_ATOMS: atom_id res chain seq x y z
N LEU A 1 1.25 -18.21 7.06
CA LEU A 1 1.48 -17.82 5.66
C LEU A 1 0.81 -18.88 4.80
N THR A 2 -0.11 -18.47 3.92
CA THR A 2 -0.73 -19.40 2.95
C THR A 2 0.32 -19.85 1.93
N GLU A 3 0.08 -20.95 1.22
CA GLU A 3 1.00 -21.43 0.16
C GLU A 3 1.13 -20.41 -0.99
N GLU A 4 0.09 -19.60 -1.26
CA GLU A 4 0.17 -18.48 -2.19
C GLU A 4 1.13 -17.38 -1.71
N GLU A 5 1.11 -17.02 -0.42
CA GLU A 5 2.01 -16.00 0.14
C GLU A 5 3.48 -16.44 0.10
N LYS A 6 3.76 -17.75 0.03
CA LYS A 6 5.12 -18.31 -0.02
C LYS A 6 5.70 -18.38 -1.43
N ASN A 7 4.86 -18.47 -2.47
CA ASN A 7 5.27 -18.58 -3.87
C ASN A 7 5.17 -17.25 -4.65
N ASP A 8 4.77 -16.18 -3.97
CA ASP A 8 4.68 -14.86 -4.58
C ASP A 8 6.07 -14.20 -4.67
N ASN A 9 6.61 -14.14 -5.89
CA ASN A 9 7.88 -13.47 -6.18
C ASN A 9 7.81 -11.96 -5.97
N PHE A 10 6.61 -11.37 -5.94
CA PHE A 10 6.45 -9.95 -5.68
C PHE A 10 6.82 -9.63 -4.23
N LYS A 11 7.74 -8.69 -4.07
CA LYS A 11 8.15 -8.15 -2.77
C LYS A 11 7.80 -6.67 -2.74
N LEU A 12 6.88 -6.31 -1.85
CA LEU A 12 6.45 -4.91 -1.69
C LEU A 12 7.64 -3.98 -1.38
N ILE A 13 8.56 -4.42 -0.52
CA ILE A 13 9.71 -3.64 -0.08
C ILE A 13 10.64 -3.22 -1.23
N ASP A 14 10.71 -4.01 -2.31
CA ASP A 14 11.57 -3.71 -3.46
C ASP A 14 11.05 -2.51 -4.28
N ASN A 15 9.82 -2.04 -4.00
CA ASN A 15 9.17 -0.94 -4.71
C ASN A 15 8.88 0.28 -3.80
N ILE A 16 9.23 0.22 -2.51
CA ILE A 16 9.01 1.35 -1.59
C ILE A 16 10.18 2.32 -1.72
N ASP A 17 9.90 3.54 -2.16
CA ASP A 17 10.87 4.62 -2.25
C ASP A 17 11.08 5.30 -0.90
N ILE A 18 9.99 5.63 -0.21
CA ILE A 18 9.99 6.40 1.03
C ILE A 18 8.89 5.87 1.96
N ILE A 19 9.19 5.82 3.26
CA ILE A 19 8.19 5.68 4.32
C ILE A 19 8.26 6.95 5.18
N ASP A 20 7.18 7.72 5.19
CA ASP A 20 7.02 8.90 6.03
C ASP A 20 6.21 8.55 7.28
N VAL A 21 6.85 8.72 8.43
CA VAL A 21 6.29 8.47 9.77
C VAL A 21 6.26 9.73 10.62
N SER A 22 6.33 10.91 9.99
CA SER A 22 6.31 12.20 10.68
C SER A 22 4.99 12.46 11.42
N ASP A 23 3.88 11.88 10.96
CA ASP A 23 2.61 11.80 11.67
C ASP A 23 2.24 10.34 11.96
N ILE A 24 2.18 9.98 13.24
CA ILE A 24 1.88 8.62 13.69
C ILE A 24 0.45 8.16 13.37
N ASN A 25 -0.46 9.08 13.06
CA ASN A 25 -1.82 8.77 12.65
C ASN A 25 -1.98 8.68 11.13
N ASN A 26 -0.97 9.10 10.36
CA ASN A 26 -0.98 9.15 8.90
C ASN A 26 0.39 8.74 8.36
N ILE A 27 0.69 7.45 8.48
CA ILE A 27 1.91 6.87 7.90
C ILE A 27 1.73 6.79 6.39
N HIS A 28 2.62 7.44 5.66
CA HIS A 28 2.61 7.42 4.21
C HIS A 28 3.72 6.54 3.65
N MET A 29 3.42 5.83 2.56
CA MET A 29 4.44 5.17 1.74
C MET A 29 4.38 5.69 0.32
N PHE A 30 5.55 5.95 -0.24
CA PHE A 30 5.71 6.30 -1.65
C PHE A 30 6.25 5.07 -2.36
N ILE A 31 5.54 4.62 -3.38
CA ILE A 31 5.82 3.37 -4.09
C ILE A 31 6.08 3.71 -5.55
N ASP A 32 7.24 3.26 -6.02
CA ASP A 32 7.77 3.35 -7.40
C ASP A 32 7.49 4.67 -8.15
N SER A 33 7.45 5.77 -7.40
CA SER A 33 7.10 7.12 -7.85
C SER A 33 5.70 7.27 -8.48
N ARG A 34 4.84 6.23 -8.44
CA ARG A 34 3.47 6.27 -9.00
C ARG A 34 2.40 6.43 -7.94
N LEU A 35 2.62 5.82 -6.77
CA LEU A 35 1.58 5.68 -5.75
C LEU A 35 2.00 6.35 -4.44
N VAL A 36 1.04 7.07 -3.85
CA VAL A 36 1.08 7.47 -2.45
C VAL A 36 0.11 6.56 -1.69
N VAL A 37 0.56 5.94 -0.62
CA VAL A 37 -0.30 5.09 0.22
C VAL A 37 -0.43 5.72 1.58
N ASN A 38 -1.65 6.09 1.98
CA ASN A 38 -1.93 6.43 3.37
C ASN A 38 -2.36 5.17 4.12
N ILE A 39 -1.48 4.66 4.98
CA ILE A 39 -1.75 3.48 5.82
C ILE A 39 -2.59 3.84 7.05
N GLY A 40 -2.61 5.12 7.43
CA GLY A 40 -3.14 5.57 8.71
C GLY A 40 -2.15 5.30 9.85
N ASP A 41 -2.66 4.82 10.97
CA ASP A 41 -1.88 4.55 12.18
C ASP A 41 -1.22 3.16 12.20
N LEU A 42 -0.56 2.86 13.32
CA LEU A 42 0.05 1.55 13.57
C LEU A 42 -0.98 0.46 13.96
N TYR A 43 -2.24 0.83 14.18
CA TYR A 43 -3.29 -0.13 14.51
C TYR A 43 -3.56 -1.01 13.29
N GLU A 44 -3.50 -2.34 13.48
CA GLU A 44 -3.65 -3.32 12.40
C GLU A 44 -2.62 -3.21 11.25
N LEU A 45 -1.45 -2.60 11.49
CA LEU A 45 -0.41 -2.38 10.48
C LEU A 45 -0.11 -3.65 9.66
N ASN A 46 0.11 -4.80 10.30
CA ASN A 46 0.40 -6.06 9.59
C ASN A 46 -0.73 -6.48 8.63
N TYR A 47 -2.00 -6.23 8.97
CA TYR A 47 -3.12 -6.50 8.07
C TYR A 47 -3.09 -5.54 6.87
N ARG A 48 -2.93 -4.23 7.12
CA ARG A 48 -2.88 -3.20 6.06
C ARG A 48 -1.72 -3.42 5.09
N ILE A 49 -0.53 -3.79 5.58
CA ILE A 49 0.62 -4.12 4.73
C ILE A 49 0.36 -5.35 3.85
N ARG A 50 -0.30 -6.39 4.38
CA ARG A 50 -0.65 -7.57 3.59
C ARG A 50 -1.68 -7.25 2.52
N ALA A 51 -2.71 -6.48 2.88
CA ALA A 51 -3.71 -6.01 1.93
C ALA A 51 -3.07 -5.14 0.84
N LEU A 52 -2.20 -4.20 1.21
CA LEU A 52 -1.42 -3.37 0.29
C LEU A 52 -0.64 -4.21 -0.71
N LYS A 53 0.11 -5.22 -0.24
CA LYS A 53 0.86 -6.13 -1.10
C LYS A 53 -0.05 -6.80 -2.14
N GLN A 54 -1.22 -7.29 -1.71
CA GLN A 54 -2.17 -7.93 -2.63
C GLN A 54 -2.75 -6.94 -3.64
N ILE A 55 -3.15 -5.74 -3.18
CA ILE A 55 -3.73 -4.69 -4.04
C ILE A 55 -2.72 -4.27 -5.13
N ILE A 56 -1.48 -3.99 -4.76
CA ILE A 56 -0.47 -3.57 -5.74
C ILE A 56 -0.18 -4.70 -6.75
N ASN A 57 -0.03 -5.94 -6.28
CA ASN A 57 0.34 -7.04 -7.16
C ASN A 57 -0.81 -7.48 -8.10
N LYS A 58 -2.06 -7.31 -7.69
CA LYS A 58 -3.23 -7.90 -8.39
C LYS A 58 -4.22 -6.89 -8.96
N ASN A 59 -4.26 -5.67 -8.44
CA ASN A 59 -5.36 -4.73 -8.71
C ASN A 59 -4.91 -3.38 -9.26
N ILE A 60 -3.64 -2.99 -9.11
CA ILE A 60 -3.10 -1.75 -9.66
C ILE A 60 -2.19 -2.09 -10.84
N GLY A 61 -2.52 -1.57 -12.02
CA GLY A 61 -1.71 -1.71 -13.23
C GLY A 61 -0.42 -0.89 -13.18
N GLU A 62 0.51 -1.20 -14.09
CA GLU A 62 1.84 -0.56 -14.15
C GLU A 62 1.77 0.95 -14.48
N ASP A 63 0.73 1.38 -15.21
CA ASP A 63 0.56 2.78 -15.62
C ASP A 63 -0.32 3.60 -14.67
N GLU A 64 -1.00 2.96 -13.71
CA GLU A 64 -1.88 3.64 -12.78
C GLU A 64 -1.07 4.43 -11.75
N LYS A 65 -1.55 5.65 -11.45
CA LYS A 65 -0.95 6.59 -10.51
C LYS A 65 -2.05 7.18 -9.64
N GLY A 66 -1.71 7.51 -8.39
CA GLY A 66 -2.68 8.08 -7.47
C GLY A 66 -2.41 7.76 -6.02
N MET A 67 -3.47 7.84 -5.22
CA MET A 67 -3.42 7.57 -3.79
C MET A 67 -4.24 6.33 -3.43
N LEU A 68 -3.66 5.42 -2.66
CA LEU A 68 -4.40 4.34 -1.99
C LEU A 68 -4.56 4.70 -0.51
N ASP A 69 -5.79 4.95 -0.08
CA ASP A 69 -6.10 5.43 1.26
C ASP A 69 -6.80 4.36 2.10
N PHE A 70 -6.14 3.88 3.15
CA PHE A 70 -6.68 2.92 4.12
C PHE A 70 -7.50 3.58 5.23
N THR A 71 -7.59 4.91 5.24
CA THR A 71 -8.27 5.69 6.29
C THR A 71 -9.65 6.19 5.87
N ALA A 72 -10.02 6.00 4.60
CA ALA A 72 -11.26 6.49 4.01
C ALA A 72 -12.55 5.82 4.53
N GLY A 73 -12.44 4.79 5.38
CA GLY A 73 -13.57 4.06 5.96
C GLY A 73 -13.22 2.61 6.24
N ASP A 74 -14.19 1.71 6.07
CA ASP A 74 -14.02 0.27 6.33
C ASP A 74 -13.15 -0.44 5.28
N TYR A 75 -12.98 0.16 4.10
CA TYR A 75 -12.23 -0.41 2.97
C TYR A 75 -11.24 0.60 2.40
N PRO A 76 -10.09 0.14 1.88
CA PRO A 76 -9.16 1.01 1.18
C PRO A 76 -9.79 1.59 -0.09
N VAL A 77 -9.54 2.86 -0.35
CA VAL A 77 -10.05 3.57 -1.53
C VAL A 77 -8.88 4.01 -2.40
N PHE A 78 -8.95 3.72 -3.69
CA PHE A 78 -8.00 4.23 -4.68
C PHE A 78 -8.54 5.51 -5.31
N ILE A 79 -7.74 6.57 -5.28
CA ILE A 79 -8.02 7.90 -5.83
C ILE A 79 -7.01 8.14 -6.96
N PRO A 80 -7.41 8.01 -8.23
CA PRO A 80 -6.51 8.23 -9.35
C PRO A 80 -5.96 9.66 -9.39
N ALA A 81 -4.69 9.82 -9.77
CA ALA A 81 -4.11 11.10 -10.15
C ALA A 81 -4.42 11.41 -11.63
N GLU A 82 -4.55 12.69 -11.97
CA GLU A 82 -4.69 13.17 -13.36
C GLU A 82 -3.41 12.98 -14.20
#